data_AF-A0A4Q8QKW6-F1
#
_entry.id   AF-A0A4Q8QKW6-F1
#
_cell.length_a   1.000
_cell.length_b   1.000
_cell.length_c   1.000
_cell.angle_alpha   90.00
_cell.angle_beta   90.00
_cell.angle_gamma   90.00
#
_symmetry.space_group_name_H-M   'P 1'
#
loop_
_entity.id
_entity.type
_entity.pdbx_description
1 polymer ?
#
loop_
_entity_poly.entity_id
_entity_poly.type
_entity_poly.pdbx_seq_one_letter_code
_entity_poly.pdbx_strand_id
1 'polypeptide(L)'
;MEKDFGLFPNENDSLAVELKFAEYNNWRELLERTERIVCNDSLPKITIENDSLIKRVYFKNPCWEEVICVLTKQRNIIQIHNDTISKYDQLLYPLDSLGSVLRRDFENNGKVPSLSETSEKLMFAISYDNDWIERLPVTLKRLTKEYEKVTDSIVLKVWLNEKLETPPPPPPPDSLE
;
A
#
# COMPACT_ATOMS: atom_id res chain seq x y z
N MET A 1 -19.37 -14.00 -4.66
CA MET A 1 -19.15 -13.34 -3.36
C MET A 1 -18.38 -12.05 -3.62
N GLU A 2 -18.66 -10.99 -2.87
CA GLU A 2 -17.99 -9.70 -3.03
C GLU A 2 -17.26 -9.33 -1.74
N LYS A 3 -16.08 -8.72 -1.85
CA LYS A 3 -15.28 -8.25 -0.71
C LYS A 3 -14.61 -6.92 -1.03
N ASP A 4 -14.77 -5.97 -0.12
CA ASP A 4 -14.20 -4.63 -0.23
C ASP A 4 -13.07 -4.48 0.79
N PHE A 5 -11.89 -4.07 0.32
CA PHE A 5 -10.70 -3.81 1.12
C PHE A 5 -10.38 -2.33 1.08
N GLY A 6 -10.24 -1.72 2.24
CA GLY A 6 -9.89 -0.30 2.36
C GLY A 6 -11.09 0.66 2.27
N LEU A 7 -12.33 0.18 2.07
CA LEU A 7 -13.52 0.99 2.32
C LEU A 7 -13.80 0.99 3.82
N PHE A 8 -13.61 2.13 4.49
CA PHE A 8 -13.78 2.20 5.94
C PHE A 8 -15.26 2.30 6.31
N PRO A 9 -15.67 1.86 7.53
CA PRO A 9 -17.09 1.79 7.90
C PRO A 9 -17.85 3.12 7.83
N ASN A 10 -17.16 4.25 7.88
CA ASN A 10 -17.71 5.60 7.81
C ASN A 10 -17.67 6.21 6.39
N GLU A 11 -17.22 5.46 5.39
CA GLU A 11 -17.14 5.90 4.00
C GLU A 11 -18.27 5.28 3.17
N ASN A 12 -18.64 5.94 2.07
CA ASN A 12 -19.67 5.49 1.14
C ASN A 12 -19.05 5.20 -0.23
N ASP A 13 -19.40 4.05 -0.82
CA ASP A 13 -18.99 3.68 -2.18
C ASP A 13 -19.57 4.62 -3.26
N SER A 14 -20.53 5.50 -2.92
CA SER A 14 -21.07 6.51 -3.85
C SER A 14 -20.01 7.49 -4.38
N LEU A 15 -18.92 7.66 -3.65
CA LEU A 15 -17.79 8.52 -4.03
C LEU A 15 -16.67 7.73 -4.72
N ALA A 16 -16.85 6.43 -4.94
CA ALA A 16 -15.81 5.60 -5.49
C ALA A 16 -15.70 5.74 -7.01
N VAL A 17 -14.46 5.83 -7.47
CA VAL A 17 -14.13 5.95 -8.90
C VAL A 17 -13.27 4.76 -9.29
N GLU A 18 -13.77 3.97 -10.25
CA GLU A 18 -13.04 2.81 -10.77
C GLU A 18 -11.84 3.27 -11.61
N LEU A 19 -10.66 2.81 -11.23
CA LEU A 19 -9.44 2.91 -12.00
C LEU A 19 -9.33 1.67 -12.90
N LYS A 20 -9.78 1.80 -14.15
CA LYS A 20 -9.65 0.71 -15.12
C LYS A 20 -8.20 0.61 -15.58
N PHE A 21 -7.46 -0.33 -15.02
CA PHE A 21 -6.03 -0.52 -15.28
C PHE A 21 -5.65 -0.50 -16.78
N ALA A 22 -6.48 -1.10 -17.64
CA ALA A 22 -6.23 -1.15 -19.09
C ALA A 22 -6.29 0.21 -19.81
N GLU A 23 -6.71 1.29 -19.14
CA GLU A 23 -6.79 2.65 -19.69
C GLU A 23 -5.50 3.47 -19.51
N TYR A 24 -4.47 2.92 -18.85
CA TYR A 24 -3.22 3.63 -18.54
C TYR A 24 -2.03 2.97 -19.24
N ASN A 25 -1.16 3.78 -19.85
CA ASN A 25 0.02 3.29 -20.55
C ASN A 25 1.24 3.13 -19.65
N ASN A 26 1.28 3.85 -18.53
CA ASN A 26 2.40 3.88 -17.60
C ASN A 26 1.95 4.21 -16.19
N TRP A 27 2.81 3.92 -15.21
CA TRP A 27 2.54 4.13 -13.80
C TRP A 27 2.20 5.59 -13.46
N ARG A 28 2.88 6.54 -14.10
CA ARG A 28 2.66 7.97 -13.88
C ARG A 28 1.25 8.42 -14.25
N GLU A 29 0.71 7.99 -15.39
CA GLU A 29 -0.67 8.31 -15.80
C GLU A 29 -1.70 7.82 -14.77
N LEU A 30 -1.48 6.62 -14.21
CA LEU A 30 -2.32 6.07 -13.14
C LEU A 30 -2.22 6.90 -11.85
N LEU A 31 -1.01 7.33 -11.46
CA LEU A 31 -0.80 8.20 -10.31
C LEU A 31 -1.50 9.56 -10.49
N GLU A 32 -1.30 10.23 -11.62
CA GLU A 32 -1.94 11.52 -11.94
C GLU A 32 -3.47 11.40 -11.96
N ARG A 33 -4.02 10.27 -12.39
CA ARG A 33 -5.46 10.02 -12.31
C ARG A 33 -5.92 9.78 -10.87
N THR A 34 -5.17 9.00 -10.10
CA THR A 34 -5.46 8.73 -8.69
C THR A 34 -5.48 10.01 -7.87
N GLU A 35 -4.50 10.90 -8.07
CA GLU A 35 -4.41 12.21 -7.44
C GLU A 35 -5.63 13.10 -7.76
N ARG A 36 -6.00 13.20 -9.04
CA ARG A 36 -7.21 13.94 -9.45
C ARG A 36 -8.49 13.41 -8.83
N ILE A 37 -8.57 12.12 -8.52
CA ILE A 37 -9.75 11.53 -7.86
C ILE A 37 -9.77 11.95 -6.40
N VAL A 38 -8.66 11.75 -5.67
CA VAL A 38 -8.62 12.04 -4.23
C VAL A 38 -8.73 13.53 -3.91
N CYS A 39 -8.21 14.41 -4.78
CA CYS A 39 -8.38 15.86 -4.63
C CYS A 39 -9.77 16.38 -5.02
N ASN A 40 -10.66 15.52 -5.53
CA ASN A 40 -12.08 15.83 -5.75
C ASN A 40 -12.98 15.05 -4.78
N ASP A 41 -12.53 14.87 -3.53
CA ASP A 41 -13.25 14.17 -2.45
C ASP A 41 -13.78 12.78 -2.82
N SER A 42 -13.10 12.10 -3.75
CA SER A 42 -13.51 10.80 -4.28
C SER A 42 -12.53 9.69 -3.91
N LEU A 43 -13.00 8.44 -3.91
CA LEU A 43 -12.23 7.28 -3.50
C LEU A 43 -11.82 6.42 -4.70
N PRO A 44 -10.54 6.42 -5.11
CA PRO A 44 -10.09 5.57 -6.21
C PRO A 44 -10.13 4.10 -5.78
N LYS A 45 -10.60 3.22 -6.68
CA LYS A 45 -10.61 1.77 -6.46
C LYS A 45 -10.22 0.98 -7.70
N ILE A 46 -9.71 -0.24 -7.48
CA ILE A 46 -9.58 -1.26 -8.53
C ILE A 46 -10.43 -2.47 -8.16
N THR A 47 -11.20 -2.96 -9.13
CA THR A 47 -11.95 -4.20 -9.05
C THR A 47 -11.15 -5.35 -9.68
N ILE A 48 -10.98 -6.43 -8.93
CA ILE A 48 -10.31 -7.67 -9.33
C ILE A 48 -11.35 -8.77 -9.36
N GLU A 49 -11.63 -9.26 -10.56
CA GLU A 49 -12.59 -10.33 -10.79
C GLU A 49 -11.90 -11.68 -10.97
N ASN A 50 -12.47 -12.71 -10.36
CA ASN A 50 -12.13 -14.12 -10.57
C ASN A 50 -13.43 -14.92 -10.53
N ASP A 51 -13.50 -16.10 -11.15
CA ASP A 51 -14.73 -16.83 -11.53
C ASP A 51 -15.91 -16.90 -10.52
N SER A 52 -15.67 -16.71 -9.22
CA SER A 52 -16.71 -16.67 -8.18
C SER A 52 -16.55 -15.55 -7.12
N LEU A 53 -15.50 -14.72 -7.23
CA LEU A 53 -15.12 -13.73 -6.22
C LEU A 53 -14.74 -12.40 -6.87
N ILE A 54 -15.47 -11.35 -6.51
CA ILE A 54 -15.14 -9.97 -6.85
C ILE A 54 -14.47 -9.35 -5.62
N LYS A 55 -13.24 -8.85 -5.80
CA LYS A 55 -12.52 -8.10 -4.76
C LYS A 55 -12.35 -6.66 -5.21
N ARG A 56 -12.71 -5.69 -4.37
CA ARG A 56 -12.44 -4.27 -4.62
C ARG A 56 -11.39 -3.78 -3.65
N VAL A 57 -10.39 -3.07 -4.16
CA VAL A 57 -9.34 -2.46 -3.34
C VAL A 57 -9.44 -0.94 -3.50
N TYR A 58 -9.76 -0.26 -2.41
CA TYR A 58 -9.86 1.19 -2.33
C TYR A 58 -8.51 1.76 -1.89
N PHE A 59 -7.99 2.75 -2.60
CA PHE A 59 -6.71 3.36 -2.29
C PHE A 59 -6.86 4.55 -1.34
N LYS A 60 -5.89 4.68 -0.44
CA LYS A 60 -5.80 5.73 0.59
C LYS A 60 -4.68 6.71 0.27
N ASN A 61 -4.64 7.13 -0.98
CA ASN A 61 -3.76 8.19 -1.43
C ASN A 61 -4.17 9.53 -0.79
N PRO A 62 -3.23 10.36 -0.34
CA PRO A 62 -3.53 11.73 0.06
C PRO A 62 -3.78 12.61 -1.18
N CYS A 63 -4.56 13.68 -1.02
CA CYS A 63 -4.49 14.81 -1.94
C CYS A 63 -3.27 15.66 -1.59
N TRP A 64 -2.28 15.72 -2.48
CA TRP A 64 -1.02 16.42 -2.20
C TRP A 64 -1.15 17.95 -2.27
N GLU A 65 -2.15 18.48 -2.99
CA GLU A 65 -2.44 19.93 -3.01
C GLU A 65 -2.78 20.47 -1.62
N GLU A 66 -3.34 19.62 -0.74
CA GLU A 66 -3.80 19.99 0.60
C GLU A 66 -2.86 19.51 1.72
N VAL A 67 -1.89 18.64 1.41
CA VAL A 67 -1.03 17.98 2.40
C VAL A 67 0.44 18.23 2.12
N ILE A 68 1.06 19.05 2.98
CA ILE A 68 2.49 19.38 2.89
C ILE A 68 3.40 18.21 3.31
N CYS A 69 2.93 17.34 4.23
CA CYS A 69 3.70 16.18 4.68
C CYS A 69 2.80 15.12 5.35
N VAL A 70 2.88 13.86 4.89
CA VAL A 70 2.24 12.73 5.59
C VAL A 70 3.20 12.19 6.65
N LEU A 71 2.92 12.45 7.94
CA LEU A 71 3.73 11.97 9.06
C LEU A 71 3.43 10.48 9.37
N THR A 72 3.86 9.58 8.47
CA THR A 72 3.79 8.13 8.72
C THR A 72 5.14 7.61 9.19
N LYS A 73 5.16 6.90 10.32
CA LYS A 73 6.38 6.24 10.82
C LYS A 73 6.79 5.13 9.83
N GLN A 74 8.01 5.17 9.32
CA GLN A 74 8.52 4.23 8.31
C GLN A 74 8.37 2.75 8.71
N ARG A 75 8.51 2.42 10.01
CA ARG A 75 8.28 1.05 10.53
C ARG A 75 6.88 0.49 10.22
N ASN A 76 5.90 1.36 10.01
CA ASN A 76 4.52 0.99 9.69
C ASN A 76 4.29 0.82 8.17
N ILE A 77 5.28 1.11 7.32
CA ILE A 77 5.16 1.04 5.87
C ILE A 77 5.78 -0.27 5.38
N ILE A 78 5.02 -1.06 4.65
CA ILE A 78 5.53 -2.13 3.79
C ILE A 78 5.55 -1.56 2.38
N GLN A 79 6.74 -1.32 1.83
CA GLN A 79 6.85 -0.83 0.46
C GLN A 79 6.92 -2.03 -0.49
N ILE A 80 6.19 -1.97 -1.59
CA ILE A 80 6.25 -2.92 -2.70
C ILE A 80 6.65 -2.12 -3.93
N HIS A 81 7.82 -2.42 -4.46
CA HIS A 81 8.31 -1.82 -5.69
C HIS A 81 8.62 -2.94 -6.67
N ASN A 82 7.94 -2.94 -7.82
CA ASN A 82 8.00 -4.02 -8.79
C ASN A 82 7.59 -5.38 -8.16
N ASP A 83 8.56 -6.27 -7.93
CA ASP A 83 8.39 -7.57 -7.27
C ASP A 83 9.19 -7.68 -5.97
N THR A 84 9.66 -6.56 -5.43
CA THR A 84 10.45 -6.50 -4.22
C THR A 84 9.68 -5.77 -3.12
N ILE A 85 9.74 -6.32 -1.91
CA ILE A 85 9.23 -5.73 -0.69
C ILE A 85 10.40 -5.14 0.07
N SER A 86 10.28 -3.89 0.52
CA SER A 86 11.23 -3.27 1.44
C SER A 86 10.53 -2.78 2.71
N LYS A 87 11.29 -2.79 3.80
CA LYS A 87 10.87 -2.43 5.15
C LYS A 87 11.90 -1.54 5.82
N TYR A 88 11.53 -1.01 6.98
CA TYR A 88 12.41 -0.16 7.80
C TYR A 88 13.71 -0.85 8.25
N ASP A 89 13.73 -2.18 8.31
CA ASP A 89 14.95 -2.96 8.58
C ASP A 89 15.97 -2.94 7.42
N GLN A 90 15.66 -2.22 6.32
CA GLN A 90 16.46 -2.11 5.10
C GLN A 90 16.70 -3.45 4.39
N LEU A 91 15.99 -4.50 4.77
CA LEU A 91 16.04 -5.78 4.09
C LEU A 91 15.09 -5.75 2.88
N LEU A 92 15.55 -6.37 1.80
CA LEU A 92 14.78 -6.60 0.59
C LEU A 92 14.28 -8.04 0.58
N TYR A 93 12.98 -8.20 0.36
CA TYR A 93 12.32 -9.49 0.31
C TYR A 93 11.63 -9.65 -1.05
N PRO A 94 11.61 -10.84 -1.66
CA PRO A 94 10.80 -11.06 -2.86
C PRO A 94 9.31 -10.97 -2.51
N LEU A 95 8.47 -10.56 -3.47
CA LEU A 95 7.01 -10.42 -3.29
C LEU A 95 6.34 -11.74 -2.82
N ASP A 96 6.91 -12.90 -3.17
CA ASP A 96 6.48 -14.22 -2.67
C ASP A 96 6.52 -14.32 -1.14
N SER A 97 7.37 -13.52 -0.48
CA SER A 97 7.50 -13.49 0.98
C SER A 97 6.46 -12.64 1.70
N LEU A 98 5.53 -12.00 0.97
CA LEU A 98 4.57 -11.04 1.54
C LEU A 98 3.81 -11.56 2.76
N GLY A 99 3.35 -12.82 2.71
CA GLY A 99 2.62 -13.42 3.84
C GLY A 99 3.47 -13.54 5.11
N SER A 100 4.76 -13.84 4.98
CA SER A 100 5.69 -13.92 6.12
C SER A 100 6.04 -12.54 6.69
N VAL A 101 6.20 -11.54 5.82
CA VAL A 101 6.42 -10.14 6.22
C VAL A 101 5.20 -9.61 6.97
N LEU A 102 4.01 -9.82 6.40
CA LEU A 102 2.74 -9.43 7.01
C LEU A 102 2.56 -10.02 8.40
N ARG A 103 2.73 -11.34 8.52
CA ARG A 103 2.59 -12.04 9.81
C ARG A 103 3.52 -11.44 10.87
N ARG A 104 4.77 -11.16 10.50
CA ARG A 104 5.76 -10.58 11.43
C ARG A 104 5.30 -9.25 12.01
N ASP A 105 4.71 -8.37 11.18
CA ASP A 105 4.18 -7.10 11.65
C ASP A 105 2.90 -7.25 12.48
N PHE A 106 1.98 -8.13 12.06
CA PHE A 106 0.72 -8.37 12.79
C PHE A 106 0.95 -8.99 14.18
N GLU A 107 1.95 -9.89 14.30
CA GLU A 107 2.27 -10.58 15.55
C GLU A 107 3.21 -9.76 16.46
N ASN A 108 3.75 -8.63 15.97
CA ASN A 108 4.77 -7.85 16.68
C ASN A 108 4.26 -7.30 18.03
N ASN A 109 3.04 -6.75 18.07
CA ASN A 109 2.43 -6.16 19.27
C ASN A 109 3.38 -5.20 20.03
N GLY A 110 4.18 -4.42 19.29
CA GLY A 110 5.12 -3.44 19.83
C GLY A 110 6.43 -3.99 20.41
N LYS A 111 6.73 -5.28 20.27
CA LYS A 111 7.96 -5.91 20.82
C LYS A 111 9.23 -5.50 20.08
N VAL A 112 9.18 -5.49 18.76
CA VAL A 112 10.30 -5.12 17.88
C VAL A 112 10.10 -3.68 17.39
N PRO A 113 10.98 -2.73 17.75
CA PRO A 113 10.79 -1.31 17.41
C PRO A 113 10.77 -0.98 15.92
N SER A 114 11.40 -1.81 15.09
CA SER A 114 11.48 -1.66 13.63
C SER A 114 10.24 -2.17 12.88
N LEU A 115 9.29 -2.80 13.57
CA LEU A 115 8.04 -3.31 13.01
C LEU A 115 6.85 -2.46 13.48
N SER A 116 5.70 -2.64 12.84
CA SER A 116 4.47 -1.95 13.25
C SER A 116 4.05 -2.35 14.66
N GLU A 117 3.59 -1.38 15.43
CA GLU A 117 3.08 -1.64 16.79
C GLU A 117 1.72 -2.35 16.76
N THR A 118 0.87 -1.96 15.80
CA THR A 118 -0.47 -2.52 15.61
C THR A 118 -0.73 -2.72 14.12
N SER A 119 -1.56 -3.69 13.77
CA SER A 119 -1.98 -3.95 12.40
C SER A 119 -2.71 -2.77 11.76
N GLU A 120 -3.51 -2.04 12.54
CA GLU A 120 -4.25 -0.85 12.07
C GLU A 120 -3.35 0.29 11.60
N LYS A 121 -2.10 0.36 12.10
CA LYS A 121 -1.13 1.37 11.68
C LYS A 121 -0.43 1.01 10.37
N LEU A 122 -0.50 -0.25 9.92
CA LEU A 122 0.18 -0.71 8.71
C LEU A 122 -0.37 -0.03 7.46
N MET A 123 0.53 0.28 6.54
CA MET A 123 0.24 0.82 5.23
C MET A 123 1.12 0.15 4.18
N PHE A 124 0.55 -0.08 3.00
CA PHE A 124 1.26 -0.60 1.84
C PHE A 124 1.51 0.53 0.86
N ALA A 125 2.77 0.83 0.57
CA ALA A 125 3.12 1.76 -0.50
C ALA A 125 3.51 0.94 -1.73
N ILE A 126 2.74 1.05 -2.82
CA ILE A 126 3.00 0.33 -4.07
C ILE A 126 3.56 1.33 -5.08
N SER A 127 4.62 0.92 -5.78
CA SER A 127 5.24 1.68 -6.87
C SER A 127 5.73 0.73 -7.97
N TYR A 128 5.84 1.24 -9.19
CA TYR A 128 6.39 0.48 -10.32
C TYR A 128 7.29 1.36 -11.16
N ASP A 129 8.28 0.73 -11.79
CA ASP A 129 8.88 1.29 -12.99
C ASP A 129 7.86 1.21 -14.14
N ASN A 130 7.92 2.13 -15.10
CA ASN A 130 6.88 2.30 -16.13
C ASN A 130 6.44 0.98 -16.80
N ASP A 131 7.39 0.09 -17.08
CA ASP A 131 7.17 -1.16 -17.82
C ASP A 131 6.56 -2.30 -16.96
N TRP A 132 6.20 -2.02 -15.70
CA TRP A 132 5.73 -3.05 -14.76
C TRP A 132 4.30 -2.80 -14.26
N ILE A 133 3.62 -1.79 -14.80
CA ILE A 133 2.28 -1.39 -14.39
C ILE A 133 1.29 -2.56 -14.48
N GLU A 134 1.43 -3.46 -15.47
CA GLU A 134 0.60 -4.65 -15.65
C GLU A 134 0.69 -5.67 -14.53
N ARG A 135 1.65 -5.54 -13.63
CA ARG A 135 1.74 -6.37 -12.43
C ARG A 135 0.86 -5.88 -11.29
N LEU A 136 0.31 -4.66 -11.34
CA LEU A 136 -0.53 -4.12 -10.27
C LEU A 136 -1.70 -5.05 -9.91
N PRO A 137 -2.52 -5.57 -10.85
CA PRO A 137 -3.60 -6.49 -10.49
C PRO A 137 -3.10 -7.78 -9.81
N VAL A 138 -1.94 -8.31 -10.23
CA VAL A 138 -1.31 -9.49 -9.64
C VAL A 138 -0.86 -9.21 -8.21
N THR A 139 -0.21 -8.07 -7.99
CA THR A 139 0.24 -7.63 -6.67
C THR A 139 -0.94 -7.41 -5.72
N LEU A 140 -2.01 -6.76 -6.18
CA LEU A 140 -3.22 -6.57 -5.35
C LEU A 140 -3.93 -7.89 -5.04
N LYS A 141 -4.00 -8.82 -6.01
CA LYS A 141 -4.56 -10.16 -5.80
C LYS A 141 -3.78 -10.91 -4.73
N ARG A 142 -2.45 -10.85 -4.77
CA ARG A 142 -1.59 -11.44 -3.75
C ARG A 142 -1.74 -10.75 -2.40
N LEU A 143 -1.68 -9.41 -2.38
CA LEU A 143 -1.82 -8.62 -1.17
C LEU A 143 -3.11 -8.97 -0.42
N THR A 144 -4.26 -8.89 -1.08
CA THR A 144 -5.54 -9.22 -0.43
C THR A 144 -5.58 -10.68 0.02
N LYS A 145 -5.06 -11.62 -0.77
CA LYS A 145 -5.00 -13.04 -0.40
C LYS A 145 -4.16 -13.30 0.85
N GLU A 146 -2.98 -12.69 0.96
CA GLU A 146 -2.11 -12.88 2.12
C GLU A 146 -2.64 -12.12 3.34
N TYR A 147 -3.28 -10.96 3.14
CA TYR A 147 -3.92 -10.18 4.20
C TYR A 147 -5.04 -10.95 4.89
N GLU A 148 -5.91 -11.60 4.12
CA GLU A 148 -7.01 -12.45 4.64
C GLU A 148 -6.52 -13.65 5.47
N LYS A 149 -5.26 -14.08 5.32
CA LYS A 149 -4.70 -15.18 6.13
C LYS A 149 -4.26 -14.72 7.52
N VAL A 150 -4.06 -13.42 7.72
CA VAL A 150 -3.54 -12.86 8.97
C VAL A 150 -4.59 -12.05 9.73
N THR A 151 -5.70 -11.65 9.08
CA THR A 151 -6.79 -10.91 9.73
C THR A 151 -8.10 -11.01 8.96
N ASP A 152 -9.22 -10.90 9.68
CA ASP A 152 -10.56 -10.70 9.13
C ASP A 152 -10.92 -9.22 8.90
N SER A 153 -10.00 -8.30 9.25
CA SER A 153 -10.21 -6.86 9.07
C SER A 153 -10.29 -6.49 7.59
N ILE A 154 -11.17 -5.54 7.26
CA ILE A 154 -11.24 -4.91 5.94
C ILE A 154 -10.40 -3.62 5.85
N VAL A 155 -9.80 -3.19 6.96
CA VAL A 155 -9.03 -1.93 7.07
C VAL A 155 -7.66 -2.12 6.43
N LEU A 156 -7.63 -2.14 5.09
CA LEU A 156 -6.43 -2.23 4.28
C LEU A 156 -6.07 -0.84 3.75
N LYS A 157 -4.88 -0.34 4.08
CA LYS A 157 -4.38 0.97 3.61
C LYS A 157 -3.38 0.77 2.49
N VAL A 158 -3.84 0.92 1.24
CA VAL A 158 -2.96 0.86 0.06
C VAL A 158 -2.76 2.26 -0.49
N TRP A 159 -1.52 2.64 -0.69
CA TRP A 159 -1.11 3.92 -1.25
C TRP A 159 -0.32 3.65 -2.53
N LEU A 160 -0.81 4.16 -3.66
CA LEU A 160 -0.06 4.18 -4.92
C LEU A 160 0.84 5.41 -4.93
N ASN A 161 2.16 5.25 -5.10
CA ASN A 161 3.05 6.41 -5.12
C ASN A 161 4.24 6.19 -6.07
N GLU A 162 5.01 7.25 -6.29
CA GLU A 162 6.39 7.10 -6.75
C GLU A 162 7.20 6.26 -5.74
N LYS A 163 8.31 5.70 -6.21
CA LYS A 163 9.21 4.93 -5.35
C LYS A 163 9.68 5.82 -4.19
N LEU A 164 9.36 5.42 -2.97
CA LEU A 164 9.81 6.13 -1.78
C LEU A 164 11.31 5.92 -1.61
N GLU A 165 12.08 7.02 -1.64
CA GLU A 165 13.48 6.96 -1.27
C GLU A 165 13.59 6.70 0.23
N THR A 166 14.31 5.64 0.61
CA THR A 166 14.72 5.47 2.01
C THR A 166 15.83 6.47 2.28
N PRO A 167 15.65 7.41 3.24
CA PRO A 167 16.73 8.34 3.58
C PRO A 167 17.96 7.52 4.01
N PRO A 168 19.17 8.00 3.69
CA PRO A 168 20.38 7.33 4.14
C PRO A 168 20.35 7.22 5.67
N PRO A 169 20.91 6.13 6.24
CA PRO A 169 21.00 6.01 7.68
C PRO A 169 21.67 7.27 8.27
N PRO A 170 21.23 7.74 9.44
CA PRO A 170 21.85 8.90 10.07
C PRO A 170 23.36 8.64 10.23
N PRO A 171 24.19 9.68 10.03
CA PRO A 171 25.62 9.54 10.25
C PRO A 171 25.87 9.02 11.69
N PRO A 172 26.93 8.21 11.89
CA PRO A 172 27.32 7.78 13.22
C PRO A 172 27.44 9.00 14.14
N PRO A 173 27.07 8.91 15.43
CA PRO A 173 27.32 9.99 16.38
C PRO A 173 28.80 10.35 16.33
N ASP A 174 29.13 11.63 16.21
CA ASP A 174 30.51 12.09 16.36
C ASP A 174 31.01 11.55 17.71
N SER A 175 32.11 10.80 17.67
CA SER A 175 32.79 10.39 18.90
C SER A 175 33.17 11.68 19.63
N LEU A 176 32.52 11.94 20.77
CA LEU A 176 32.95 12.96 21.70
C LEU A 176 34.37 12.60 22.14
N GLU A 177 35.38 13.23 21.51
CA GLU A 177 36.76 13.28 22.02
C GLU A 177 36.83 14.16 23.27
#